data_AF-A0A8S1RVJ9-F1
#
_entry.id   AF-A0A8S1RVJ9-F1
#
_cell.length_a   1.000
_cell.length_b   1.000
_cell.length_c   1.000
_cell.angle_alpha   90.00
_cell.angle_beta   90.00
_cell.angle_gamma   90.00
#
_symmetry.space_group_name_H-M   'P 1'
#
loop_
_entity.id
_entity.type
_entity.pdbx_description
1 polymer ?
#
loop_
_entity_poly.entity_id
_entity_poly.type
_entity_poly.pdbx_seq_one_letter_code
_entity_poly.pdbx_strand_id
1 'polypeptide(L)'
;MEVKQKVLCFHGFGTNSEMLSYQLRQFKKEFKDIDFITLNGPIPLNRNVIMDESIAKMLENQNIYSWLNFMQFKNNDIDSIFSPALEEVVKILKEQGPFFGVMGFSQGSAIAVRLASKIAAGEIDLGYDLKCFIFVSAQANHIPETKQFLCRIPSLHLIGFNDFVVDRSMGLVVQFLNPYVIYHNQGHKVPTLTYEQVKDLKRFFENPLQDCQIVIIYIFNEDQYLVYHIKNNQCKKKKILCLHGNGANKEFHSYQLRQFEKEFQDLEFITLDGPISIKRNVHVSQVVIPQNFAKMIENKPLFTWGNFLKLNNSNIDAVFQESLDYVIRILREQGPFYGVLGFSQGSAVAARLATLLQNKEVDLGYEFNYFIFSSGSMMNLPNGRLIFCKIPSIHFIGINDFLYDRSLGLSTQFLNPLVILHDQGHKVPFLSRQQIQLLKQFFNKEKKDWQQQIFVPKL
;
A
#
# COMPACT_ATOMS: atom_id res chain seq x y z
N MET A 1 -11.08 4.56 -30.86
CA MET A 1 -11.63 3.45 -30.07
C MET A 1 -10.74 3.32 -28.84
N GLU A 2 -11.30 3.42 -27.64
CA GLU A 2 -10.52 3.15 -26.42
C GLU A 2 -9.99 1.71 -26.47
N VAL A 3 -8.70 1.54 -26.17
CA VAL A 3 -8.05 0.23 -26.12
C VAL A 3 -8.50 -0.46 -24.83
N LYS A 4 -9.31 -1.52 -24.96
CA LYS A 4 -9.75 -2.30 -23.82
C LYS A 4 -8.62 -3.15 -23.25
N GLN A 5 -8.57 -3.27 -21.93
CA GLN A 5 -7.73 -4.23 -21.24
C GLN A 5 -8.24 -5.65 -21.52
N LYS A 6 -7.36 -6.60 -21.87
CA LYS A 6 -7.78 -7.99 -22.16
C LYS A 6 -7.57 -8.89 -20.96
N VAL A 7 -8.59 -9.64 -20.55
CA VAL A 7 -8.48 -10.70 -19.55
C VAL A 7 -8.81 -12.04 -20.22
N LEU A 8 -7.87 -12.98 -20.16
CA LEU A 8 -8.07 -14.33 -20.72
C LEU A 8 -8.75 -15.23 -19.69
N CYS A 9 -9.88 -15.86 -20.05
CA CYS A 9 -10.79 -16.51 -19.11
C CYS A 9 -10.97 -18.01 -19.40
N PHE A 10 -10.81 -18.84 -18.38
CA PHE A 10 -10.89 -20.32 -18.45
C PHE A 10 -12.11 -20.88 -17.71
N HIS A 11 -12.89 -21.73 -18.40
CA HIS A 11 -14.16 -22.27 -17.89
C HIS A 11 -13.98 -23.45 -16.92
N GLY A 12 -15.05 -23.85 -16.24
CA GLY A 12 -15.05 -25.01 -15.34
C GLY A 12 -15.14 -26.35 -16.08
N PHE A 13 -14.92 -27.47 -15.39
CA PHE A 13 -15.02 -28.81 -15.97
C PHE A 13 -16.40 -29.07 -16.60
N GLY A 14 -16.45 -29.72 -17.76
CA GLY A 14 -17.71 -30.12 -18.38
C GLY A 14 -18.54 -28.95 -18.94
N THR A 15 -17.92 -27.79 -19.14
CA THR A 15 -18.56 -26.59 -19.73
C THR A 15 -17.74 -26.10 -20.93
N ASN A 16 -18.01 -24.88 -21.40
CA ASN A 16 -17.32 -24.28 -22.54
C ASN A 16 -17.22 -22.75 -22.40
N SER A 17 -16.56 -22.12 -23.38
CA SER A 17 -16.34 -20.66 -23.47
C SER A 17 -17.65 -19.86 -23.50
N GLU A 18 -18.70 -20.36 -24.14
CA GLU A 18 -20.02 -19.71 -24.20
C GLU A 18 -20.69 -19.68 -22.82
N MET A 19 -20.65 -20.80 -22.08
CA MET A 19 -21.15 -20.85 -20.72
C MET A 19 -20.41 -19.89 -19.80
N LEU A 20 -19.08 -19.85 -19.85
CA LEU A 20 -18.32 -18.88 -19.06
C LEU A 20 -18.64 -17.43 -19.48
N SER A 21 -18.80 -17.17 -20.77
CA SER A 21 -19.18 -15.86 -21.30
C SER A 21 -20.53 -15.41 -20.73
N TYR A 22 -21.51 -16.32 -20.66
CA TYR A 22 -22.81 -16.10 -20.05
C TYR A 22 -22.72 -15.87 -18.53
N GLN A 23 -21.89 -16.65 -17.82
CA GLN A 23 -21.62 -16.48 -16.40
C GLN A 23 -20.99 -15.10 -16.09
N LEU A 24 -20.17 -14.58 -17.01
CA LEU A 24 -19.50 -13.28 -16.91
C LEU A 24 -20.36 -12.09 -17.38
N ARG A 25 -21.65 -12.27 -17.71
CA ARG A 25 -22.50 -11.20 -18.25
C ARG A 25 -22.55 -9.94 -17.38
N GLN A 26 -22.54 -10.08 -16.05
CA GLN A 26 -22.49 -8.91 -15.16
C GLN A 26 -21.12 -8.24 -15.20
N PHE A 27 -20.03 -9.00 -15.17
CA PHE A 27 -18.67 -8.46 -15.29
C PHE A 27 -18.52 -7.66 -16.60
N LYS A 28 -18.96 -8.23 -17.73
CA LYS A 28 -18.93 -7.55 -19.03
C LYS A 28 -19.77 -6.26 -19.06
N LYS A 29 -20.87 -6.21 -18.30
CA LYS A 29 -21.73 -5.02 -18.17
C LYS A 29 -21.09 -3.93 -17.31
N GLU A 30 -20.48 -4.30 -16.19
CA GLU A 30 -19.97 -3.37 -15.17
C GLU A 30 -18.54 -2.87 -15.45
N PHE A 31 -17.71 -3.67 -16.12
CA PHE A 31 -16.30 -3.37 -16.43
C PHE A 31 -16.11 -3.21 -17.96
N LYS A 32 -16.69 -2.16 -18.53
CA LYS A 32 -16.75 -1.95 -19.99
C LYS A 32 -15.38 -1.78 -20.67
N ASP A 33 -14.39 -1.35 -19.89
CA ASP A 33 -13.01 -1.12 -20.31
C ASP A 33 -12.18 -2.40 -20.34
N ILE A 34 -12.77 -3.52 -19.91
CA ILE A 34 -12.16 -4.84 -19.88
C ILE A 34 -12.88 -5.76 -20.87
N ASP A 35 -12.11 -6.40 -21.73
CA ASP A 35 -12.56 -7.46 -22.62
C ASP A 35 -12.24 -8.83 -22.00
N PHE A 36 -13.28 -9.53 -21.57
CA PHE A 36 -13.19 -10.88 -20.99
C PHE A 36 -13.29 -11.92 -22.12
N ILE A 37 -12.13 -12.39 -22.56
CA ILE A 37 -11.96 -13.31 -23.68
C ILE A 37 -12.00 -14.74 -23.16
N THR A 38 -13.06 -15.49 -23.49
CA THR A 38 -13.24 -16.87 -23.02
C THR A 38 -12.69 -17.88 -24.03
N LEU A 39 -12.06 -18.94 -23.54
CA LEU A 39 -11.50 -20.02 -24.36
C LEU A 39 -12.09 -21.38 -23.99
N ASN A 40 -12.15 -22.30 -24.95
CA ASN A 40 -12.44 -23.71 -24.69
C ASN A 40 -11.17 -24.44 -24.24
N GLY A 41 -11.31 -25.35 -23.29
CA GLY A 41 -10.26 -26.32 -22.97
C GLY A 41 -9.97 -27.24 -24.16
N PRO A 42 -8.75 -27.79 -24.26
CA PRO A 42 -8.33 -28.56 -25.45
C PRO A 42 -8.94 -29.96 -25.52
N ILE A 43 -9.58 -30.45 -24.45
CA ILE A 43 -10.01 -31.84 -24.34
C ILE A 43 -11.53 -31.92 -24.45
N PRO A 44 -12.09 -32.46 -25.54
CA PRO A 44 -13.53 -32.65 -25.65
C PRO A 44 -14.03 -33.71 -24.66
N LEU A 45 -15.22 -33.49 -24.10
CA LEU A 45 -15.88 -34.41 -23.18
C LEU A 45 -17.22 -34.90 -23.72
N ASN A 46 -17.66 -36.06 -23.23
CA ASN A 46 -19.02 -36.55 -23.45
C ASN A 46 -20.00 -35.85 -22.50
N ARG A 47 -21.18 -35.45 -23.01
CA ARG A 47 -22.23 -34.74 -22.27
C ARG A 47 -22.72 -35.45 -21.00
N ASN A 48 -22.56 -36.76 -20.90
CA ASN A 48 -22.97 -37.56 -19.74
C ASN A 48 -22.27 -37.16 -18.43
N VAL A 49 -21.22 -36.33 -18.51
CA VAL A 49 -20.52 -35.78 -17.33
C VAL A 49 -21.22 -34.57 -16.71
N ILE A 50 -22.19 -33.95 -17.41
CA ILE A 50 -22.93 -32.80 -16.88
C ILE A 50 -23.98 -33.31 -15.89
N MET A 51 -23.78 -33.01 -14.60
CA MET A 51 -24.70 -33.43 -13.54
C MET A 51 -25.84 -32.43 -13.30
N ASP A 52 -25.64 -31.16 -13.64
CA ASP A 52 -26.63 -30.10 -13.44
C ASP A 52 -27.55 -29.99 -14.66
N GLU A 53 -28.84 -30.30 -14.48
CA GLU A 53 -29.85 -30.28 -15.55
C GLU A 53 -29.99 -28.90 -16.21
N SER A 54 -29.83 -27.80 -15.45
CA SER A 54 -29.92 -26.45 -15.99
C SER A 54 -28.75 -26.15 -16.93
N ILE A 55 -27.54 -26.59 -16.57
CA ILE A 55 -26.35 -26.50 -17.42
C ILE A 55 -26.51 -27.41 -18.65
N ALA A 56 -27.02 -28.63 -18.47
CA ALA A 56 -27.25 -29.58 -19.55
C ALA A 56 -28.20 -29.01 -20.61
N LYS A 57 -29.30 -28.38 -20.17
CA LYS A 57 -30.26 -27.70 -21.03
C LYS A 57 -29.65 -26.48 -21.74
N MET A 58 -28.91 -25.65 -21.02
CA MET A 58 -28.30 -24.46 -21.62
C MET A 58 -27.26 -24.83 -22.70
N LEU A 59 -26.62 -25.97 -22.55
CA LEU A 59 -25.61 -26.48 -23.46
C LEU A 59 -26.13 -27.51 -24.45
N GLU A 60 -27.44 -27.76 -24.58
CA GLU A 60 -28.06 -28.91 -25.28
C GLU A 60 -27.40 -29.29 -26.62
N ASN A 61 -27.01 -28.30 -27.43
CA ASN A 61 -26.42 -28.47 -28.76
C ASN A 61 -24.96 -27.98 -28.86
N GLN A 62 -24.25 -27.91 -27.73
CA GLN A 62 -22.88 -27.41 -27.68
C GLN A 62 -21.91 -28.47 -27.19
N ASN A 63 -20.69 -28.42 -27.72
CA ASN A 63 -19.56 -29.22 -27.23
C ASN A 63 -19.10 -28.70 -25.86
N ILE A 64 -18.62 -29.62 -25.03
CA ILE A 64 -18.07 -29.34 -23.70
C ILE A 64 -16.65 -29.86 -23.59
N TYR A 65 -15.88 -29.25 -22.69
CA TYR A 65 -14.44 -29.45 -22.64
C TYR A 65 -13.91 -29.60 -21.20
N SER A 66 -12.72 -30.19 -21.10
CA SER A 66 -11.86 -30.24 -19.91
C SER A 66 -10.58 -29.47 -20.19
N TRP A 67 -10.01 -28.88 -19.14
CA TRP A 67 -8.65 -28.36 -19.16
C TRP A 67 -7.60 -29.41 -18.79
N LEU A 68 -8.00 -30.45 -18.05
CA LEU A 68 -7.10 -31.45 -17.50
C LEU A 68 -7.29 -32.79 -18.19
N ASN A 69 -6.17 -33.40 -18.64
CA ASN A 69 -6.17 -34.70 -19.28
C ASN A 69 -5.98 -35.83 -18.27
N PHE A 70 -7.05 -36.23 -17.61
CA PHE A 70 -7.00 -37.31 -16.62
C PHE A 70 -6.56 -38.67 -17.21
N MET A 71 -6.68 -38.87 -18.53
CA MET A 71 -6.22 -40.09 -19.22
C MET A 71 -4.69 -40.15 -19.38
N GLN A 72 -4.01 -39.02 -19.25
CA GLN A 72 -2.55 -38.92 -19.35
C GLN A 72 -1.83 -39.04 -18.01
N PHE A 73 -2.56 -39.22 -16.89
CA PHE A 73 -1.94 -39.51 -15.60
C PHE A 73 -1.28 -40.90 -15.61
N LYS A 74 -0.08 -40.97 -16.18
CA LYS A 74 0.78 -42.14 -16.23
C LYS A 74 2.04 -41.85 -15.42
N ASN A 75 2.54 -42.83 -14.67
CA ASN A 75 3.80 -42.78 -13.93
C ASN A 75 3.91 -41.68 -12.86
N ASN A 76 2.81 -41.24 -12.25
CA ASN A 76 2.76 -40.14 -11.27
C ASN A 76 3.30 -38.79 -11.79
N ASP A 77 3.44 -38.60 -13.11
CA ASP A 77 3.82 -37.30 -13.67
C ASP A 77 2.59 -36.40 -13.77
N ILE A 78 2.41 -35.54 -12.77
CA ILE A 78 1.27 -34.65 -12.70
C ILE A 78 1.33 -33.56 -13.78
N ASP A 79 2.52 -33.15 -14.20
CA ASP A 79 2.66 -32.09 -15.21
C ASP A 79 2.07 -32.51 -16.56
N SER A 80 2.15 -33.81 -16.89
CA SER A 80 1.52 -34.36 -18.09
C SER A 80 0.01 -34.10 -18.21
N ILE A 81 -0.72 -33.92 -17.08
CA ILE A 81 -2.15 -33.60 -17.07
C ILE A 81 -2.41 -32.17 -17.57
N PHE A 82 -1.48 -31.24 -17.29
CA PHE A 82 -1.62 -29.80 -17.53
C PHE A 82 -1.00 -29.35 -18.85
N SER A 83 0.08 -30.02 -19.28
CA SER A 83 0.92 -29.56 -20.39
C SER A 83 0.15 -29.16 -21.64
N PRO A 84 -0.80 -29.97 -22.18
CA PRO A 84 -1.50 -29.61 -23.41
C PRO A 84 -2.28 -28.30 -23.30
N ALA A 85 -2.95 -28.07 -22.16
CA ALA A 85 -3.71 -26.85 -21.91
C ALA A 85 -2.79 -25.66 -21.62
N LEU A 86 -1.75 -25.86 -20.84
CA LEU A 86 -0.83 -24.79 -20.46
C LEU A 86 -0.01 -24.30 -21.64
N GLU A 87 0.46 -25.21 -22.50
CA GLU A 87 1.19 -24.86 -23.74
C GLU A 87 0.34 -24.00 -24.66
N GLU A 88 -0.92 -24.40 -24.90
CA GLU A 88 -1.84 -23.64 -25.74
C GLU A 88 -2.16 -22.27 -25.14
N VAL A 89 -2.38 -22.20 -23.81
CA VAL A 89 -2.59 -20.92 -23.11
C VAL A 89 -1.38 -20.01 -23.23
N VAL A 90 -0.16 -20.53 -23.02
CA VAL A 90 1.08 -19.74 -23.14
C VAL A 90 1.27 -19.24 -24.57
N LYS A 91 0.99 -20.09 -25.56
CA LYS A 91 1.02 -19.70 -26.97
C LYS A 91 0.05 -18.55 -27.25
N ILE A 92 -1.21 -18.65 -26.83
CA ILE A 92 -2.21 -17.59 -27.00
C ILE A 92 -1.78 -16.30 -26.30
N LEU A 93 -1.29 -16.38 -25.06
CA LEU A 93 -0.81 -15.20 -24.33
C LEU A 93 0.33 -14.49 -25.07
N LYS A 94 1.26 -15.25 -25.66
CA LYS A 94 2.38 -14.69 -26.43
C LYS A 94 1.94 -14.11 -27.77
N GLU A 95 1.12 -14.83 -28.53
CA GLU A 95 0.72 -14.45 -29.90
C GLU A 95 -0.33 -13.34 -29.91
N GLN A 96 -1.25 -13.33 -28.94
CA GLN A 96 -2.37 -12.41 -28.86
C GLN A 96 -2.22 -11.38 -27.73
N GLY A 97 -1.06 -11.31 -27.09
CA GLY A 97 -0.73 -10.34 -26.05
C GLY A 97 -0.70 -8.87 -26.54
N PRO A 98 -0.52 -7.90 -25.65
CA PRO A 98 -0.45 -8.06 -24.20
C PRO A 98 -1.84 -8.29 -23.59
N PHE A 99 -1.92 -9.20 -22.63
CA PHE A 99 -3.09 -9.36 -21.75
C PHE A 99 -2.88 -8.61 -20.45
N PHE A 100 -3.94 -8.00 -19.92
CA PHE A 100 -3.94 -7.38 -18.60
C PHE A 100 -3.92 -8.44 -17.49
N GLY A 101 -4.69 -9.52 -17.65
CA GLY A 101 -4.77 -10.56 -16.63
C GLY A 101 -5.29 -11.89 -17.14
N VAL A 102 -5.26 -12.88 -16.26
CA VAL A 102 -5.78 -14.23 -16.51
C VAL A 102 -6.78 -14.60 -15.44
N MET A 103 -7.92 -15.15 -15.86
CA MET A 103 -9.03 -15.55 -15.00
C MET A 103 -9.32 -17.04 -15.15
N GLY A 104 -9.54 -17.75 -14.05
CA GLY A 104 -9.97 -19.14 -14.09
C GLY A 104 -11.09 -19.44 -13.10
N PHE A 105 -12.12 -20.13 -13.58
CA PHE A 105 -13.23 -20.64 -12.77
C PHE A 105 -13.12 -22.15 -12.57
N SER A 106 -13.25 -22.63 -11.32
CA SER A 106 -13.27 -24.07 -11.01
C SER A 106 -12.05 -24.81 -11.60
N GLN A 107 -12.24 -25.79 -12.49
CA GLN A 107 -11.11 -26.47 -13.16
C GLN A 107 -10.20 -25.51 -13.96
N GLY A 108 -10.76 -24.48 -14.60
CA GLY A 108 -9.99 -23.47 -15.33
C GLY A 108 -9.04 -22.68 -14.42
N SER A 109 -9.36 -22.56 -13.13
CA SER A 109 -8.44 -21.95 -12.15
C SER A 109 -7.14 -22.75 -12.01
N ALA A 110 -7.16 -24.08 -12.19
CA ALA A 110 -5.97 -24.91 -12.05
C ALA A 110 -4.91 -24.58 -13.12
N ILE A 111 -5.35 -24.22 -14.34
CA ILE A 111 -4.45 -23.73 -15.41
C ILE A 111 -3.88 -22.37 -15.05
N ALA A 112 -4.72 -21.44 -14.57
CA ALA A 112 -4.26 -20.12 -14.14
C ALA A 112 -3.25 -20.20 -12.97
N VAL A 113 -3.46 -21.13 -12.02
CA VAL A 113 -2.54 -21.40 -10.90
C VAL A 113 -1.22 -21.97 -11.41
N ARG A 114 -1.26 -22.95 -12.33
CA ARG A 114 -0.03 -23.52 -12.91
C ARG A 114 0.77 -22.46 -13.68
N LEU A 115 0.09 -21.61 -14.44
CA LEU A 115 0.70 -20.46 -15.12
C LEU A 115 1.34 -19.49 -14.13
N ALA A 116 0.62 -19.10 -13.07
CA ALA A 116 1.15 -18.23 -12.02
C ALA A 116 2.39 -18.81 -11.35
N SER A 117 2.37 -20.11 -11.04
CA SER A 117 3.50 -20.84 -10.45
C SER A 117 4.73 -20.82 -11.36
N LYS A 118 4.57 -21.13 -12.65
CA LYS A 118 5.68 -21.13 -13.62
C LYS A 118 6.23 -19.74 -13.92
N ILE A 119 5.38 -18.71 -13.99
CA ILE A 119 5.83 -17.31 -14.10
C ILE A 119 6.62 -16.90 -12.85
N ALA A 120 6.11 -17.23 -11.64
CA ALA A 120 6.80 -16.92 -10.38
C ALA A 120 8.16 -17.62 -10.26
N ALA A 121 8.30 -18.82 -10.82
CA ALA A 121 9.55 -19.56 -10.89
C ALA A 121 10.50 -19.07 -11.99
N GLY A 122 10.07 -18.14 -12.85
CA GLY A 122 10.85 -17.68 -14.01
C GLY A 122 10.93 -18.70 -15.15
N GLU A 123 10.09 -19.74 -15.14
CA GLU A 123 10.04 -20.78 -16.18
C GLU A 123 9.29 -20.32 -17.44
N ILE A 124 8.37 -19.37 -17.29
CA ILE A 124 7.61 -18.77 -18.40
C ILE A 124 7.85 -17.27 -18.42
N ASP A 125 8.38 -16.79 -19.53
CA ASP A 125 8.40 -15.38 -19.90
C ASP A 125 7.43 -15.15 -21.08
N LEU A 126 6.48 -14.23 -20.91
CA LEU A 126 5.48 -13.85 -21.91
C LEU A 126 5.95 -12.70 -22.82
N GLY A 127 7.07 -12.03 -22.49
CA GLY A 127 7.52 -10.81 -23.15
C GLY A 127 6.78 -9.54 -22.70
N TYR A 128 5.86 -9.66 -21.74
CA TYR A 128 5.15 -8.56 -21.08
C TYR A 128 4.66 -8.99 -19.69
N ASP A 129 4.39 -8.01 -18.82
CA ASP A 129 3.90 -8.27 -17.47
C ASP A 129 2.37 -8.38 -17.42
N LEU A 130 1.87 -9.52 -16.96
CA LEU A 130 0.49 -9.61 -16.45
C LEU A 130 0.33 -8.71 -15.22
N LYS A 131 -0.81 -8.00 -15.15
CA LYS A 131 -1.15 -7.11 -14.03
C LYS A 131 -1.92 -7.81 -12.93
N CYS A 132 -2.67 -8.87 -13.24
CA CYS A 132 -3.34 -9.66 -12.22
C CYS A 132 -3.68 -11.11 -12.64
N PHE A 133 -3.88 -11.96 -11.64
CA PHE A 133 -4.65 -13.21 -11.73
C PHE A 133 -6.03 -13.04 -11.10
N ILE A 134 -7.03 -13.76 -11.61
CA ILE A 134 -8.40 -13.75 -11.07
C ILE A 134 -8.84 -15.21 -10.90
N PHE A 135 -9.11 -15.60 -9.67
CA PHE A 135 -9.49 -16.95 -9.31
C PHE A 135 -10.92 -16.96 -8.79
N VAL A 136 -11.75 -17.84 -9.34
CA VAL A 136 -13.15 -17.98 -8.93
C VAL A 136 -13.40 -19.44 -8.59
N SER A 137 -13.82 -19.72 -7.37
CA SER A 137 -14.02 -21.09 -6.88
C SER A 137 -12.79 -21.98 -7.20
N ALA A 138 -11.62 -21.52 -6.77
CA ALA A 138 -10.35 -22.06 -7.21
C ALA A 138 -10.02 -23.43 -6.61
N GLN A 139 -9.38 -24.29 -7.41
CA GLN A 139 -8.91 -25.60 -6.97
C GLN A 139 -7.38 -25.63 -6.90
N ALA A 140 -6.81 -25.35 -5.73
CA ALA A 140 -5.36 -25.47 -5.51
C ALA A 140 -4.88 -26.94 -5.38
N ASN A 141 -5.74 -27.84 -4.88
CA ASN A 141 -5.31 -29.09 -4.22
C ASN A 141 -5.59 -30.40 -4.98
N HIS A 142 -5.57 -30.44 -6.32
CA HIS A 142 -5.60 -31.73 -7.03
C HIS A 142 -4.21 -32.33 -7.28
N ILE A 143 -3.15 -31.77 -6.69
CA ILE A 143 -1.76 -32.11 -7.01
C ILE A 143 -0.92 -32.14 -5.72
N PRO A 144 -0.48 -33.30 -5.23
CA PRO A 144 0.37 -33.44 -4.04
C PRO A 144 1.74 -32.75 -4.11
N GLU A 145 2.12 -32.14 -5.25
CA GLU A 145 3.48 -31.66 -5.52
C GLU A 145 3.55 -30.24 -6.13
N THR A 146 2.48 -29.44 -6.06
CA THR A 146 2.65 -28.00 -6.37
C THR A 146 3.53 -27.41 -5.28
N LYS A 147 4.84 -27.34 -5.58
CA LYS A 147 5.82 -26.63 -4.76
C LYS A 147 5.18 -25.31 -4.35
N GLN A 148 5.17 -25.04 -3.05
CA GLN A 148 4.75 -23.75 -2.53
C GLN A 148 5.46 -22.67 -3.34
N PHE A 149 4.69 -21.84 -4.03
CA PHE A 149 5.20 -20.71 -4.79
C PHE A 149 4.69 -19.43 -4.17
N LEU A 150 5.42 -18.35 -4.44
CA LEU A 150 5.07 -17.03 -3.98
C LEU A 150 5.04 -16.08 -5.18
N CYS A 151 3.85 -15.82 -5.70
CA CYS A 151 3.66 -14.97 -6.87
C CYS A 151 3.54 -13.49 -6.45
N ARG A 152 4.32 -12.63 -7.10
CA ARG A 152 4.30 -11.16 -6.88
C ARG A 152 3.17 -10.46 -7.62
N ILE A 153 2.68 -11.08 -8.71
CA ILE A 153 1.59 -10.53 -9.51
C ILE A 153 0.32 -10.53 -8.66
N PRO A 154 -0.41 -9.39 -8.58
CA PRO A 154 -1.66 -9.30 -7.83
C PRO A 154 -2.67 -10.38 -8.19
N SER A 155 -3.49 -10.78 -7.22
CA SER A 155 -4.51 -11.81 -7.44
C SER A 155 -5.84 -11.43 -6.82
N LEU A 156 -6.92 -11.51 -7.57
CA LEU A 156 -8.29 -11.44 -7.07
C LEU A 156 -8.81 -12.86 -6.82
N HIS A 157 -9.40 -13.11 -5.66
CA HIS A 157 -10.00 -14.40 -5.29
C HIS A 157 -11.49 -14.20 -4.97
N LEU A 158 -12.36 -14.80 -5.76
CA LEU A 158 -13.80 -14.85 -5.52
C LEU A 158 -14.17 -16.22 -4.96
N ILE A 159 -14.55 -16.28 -3.68
CA ILE A 159 -14.68 -17.52 -2.92
C ILE A 159 -16.11 -17.68 -2.38
N GLY A 160 -16.77 -18.77 -2.74
CA GLY A 160 -18.08 -19.11 -2.17
C GLY A 160 -17.97 -19.76 -0.79
N PHE A 161 -18.64 -19.24 0.24
CA PHE A 161 -18.66 -19.87 1.59
C PHE A 161 -19.31 -21.26 1.58
N ASN A 162 -20.35 -21.43 0.76
CA ASN A 162 -21.07 -22.69 0.60
C ASN A 162 -20.47 -23.54 -0.55
N ASP A 163 -19.27 -23.20 -1.02
CA ASP A 163 -18.60 -23.93 -2.09
C ASP A 163 -17.86 -25.14 -1.52
N PHE A 164 -18.01 -26.31 -2.14
CA PHE A 164 -17.29 -27.53 -1.75
C PHE A 164 -15.77 -27.43 -1.98
N VAL A 165 -15.29 -26.39 -2.69
CA VAL A 165 -13.84 -26.11 -2.86
C VAL A 165 -13.34 -24.94 -2.01
N VAL A 166 -14.13 -24.42 -1.07
CA VAL A 166 -13.78 -23.25 -0.24
C VAL A 166 -12.39 -23.38 0.42
N ASP A 167 -12.09 -24.52 1.03
CA ASP A 167 -10.79 -24.75 1.70
C ASP A 167 -9.61 -24.69 0.73
N ARG A 168 -9.82 -25.18 -0.50
CA ARG A 168 -8.81 -25.18 -1.56
C ARG A 168 -8.60 -23.77 -2.11
N SER A 169 -9.70 -23.01 -2.25
CA SER A 169 -9.64 -21.61 -2.65
C SER A 169 -8.91 -20.78 -1.60
N MET A 170 -9.18 -21.02 -0.32
CA MET A 170 -8.49 -20.38 0.80
C MET A 170 -6.98 -20.69 0.83
N GLY A 171 -6.62 -21.96 0.61
CA GLY A 171 -5.22 -22.36 0.52
C GLY A 171 -4.45 -21.70 -0.63
N LEU A 172 -5.14 -21.30 -1.70
CA LEU A 172 -4.50 -20.59 -2.82
C LEU A 172 -4.13 -19.14 -2.46
N VAL A 173 -4.93 -18.47 -1.62
CA VAL A 173 -4.74 -17.06 -1.26
C VAL A 173 -3.32 -16.79 -0.75
N VAL A 174 -2.77 -17.72 0.06
CA VAL A 174 -1.45 -17.56 0.69
C VAL A 174 -0.26 -17.74 -0.27
N GLN A 175 -0.51 -18.17 -1.51
CA GLN A 175 0.53 -18.31 -2.55
C GLN A 175 0.79 -17.00 -3.33
N PHE A 176 0.08 -15.93 -2.99
CA PHE A 176 0.20 -14.62 -3.61
C PHE A 176 0.59 -13.55 -2.58
N LEU A 177 1.49 -12.64 -2.96
CA LEU A 177 1.91 -11.53 -2.10
C LEU A 177 0.88 -10.41 -1.99
N ASN A 178 0.08 -10.22 -3.05
CA ASN A 178 -0.91 -9.15 -3.13
C ASN A 178 -2.31 -9.74 -3.44
N PRO A 179 -2.91 -10.54 -2.54
CA PRO A 179 -4.22 -11.10 -2.77
C PRO A 179 -5.34 -10.14 -2.32
N TYR A 180 -6.33 -9.97 -3.18
CA TYR A 180 -7.61 -9.33 -2.91
C TYR A 180 -8.68 -10.42 -2.82
N VAL A 181 -9.44 -10.53 -1.74
CA VAL A 181 -10.40 -11.63 -1.55
C VAL A 181 -11.81 -11.08 -1.41
N ILE A 182 -12.76 -11.67 -2.13
CA ILE A 182 -14.18 -11.40 -1.99
C ILE A 182 -14.86 -12.73 -1.72
N TYR A 183 -15.55 -12.84 -0.58
CA TYR A 183 -16.41 -13.98 -0.35
C TYR A 183 -17.83 -13.70 -0.79
N HIS A 184 -18.55 -14.76 -1.11
CA HIS A 184 -19.98 -14.73 -1.43
C HIS A 184 -20.68 -15.96 -0.88
N ASN A 185 -21.99 -15.89 -0.67
CA ASN A 185 -22.80 -17.00 -0.18
C ASN A 185 -23.35 -17.91 -1.31
N GLN A 186 -22.98 -17.64 -2.56
CA GLN A 186 -23.62 -18.24 -3.74
C GLN A 186 -23.11 -19.63 -4.17
N GLY A 187 -22.28 -20.29 -3.37
CA GLY A 187 -21.77 -21.64 -3.67
C GLY A 187 -20.77 -21.69 -4.84
N HIS A 188 -20.74 -22.81 -5.57
CA HIS A 188 -19.78 -23.10 -6.65
C HIS A 188 -20.17 -22.48 -8.00
N LYS A 189 -20.06 -21.16 -8.11
CA LYS A 189 -20.39 -20.44 -9.34
C LYS A 189 -19.61 -19.13 -9.46
N VAL A 190 -19.55 -18.58 -10.67
CA VAL A 190 -19.16 -17.17 -10.86
C VAL A 190 -20.21 -16.29 -10.16
N PRO A 191 -19.83 -15.49 -9.15
CA PRO A 191 -20.79 -14.78 -8.33
C PRO A 191 -21.45 -13.64 -9.08
N THR A 192 -22.72 -13.39 -8.79
CA THR A 192 -23.32 -12.09 -9.03
C THR A 192 -22.82 -11.12 -7.96
N LEU A 193 -22.18 -10.03 -8.36
CA LEU A 193 -21.59 -9.05 -7.44
C LEU A 193 -22.62 -8.03 -6.96
N THR A 194 -22.48 -7.58 -5.71
CA THR A 194 -23.21 -6.41 -5.19
C THR A 194 -22.62 -5.10 -5.71
N TYR A 195 -23.34 -4.00 -5.54
CA TYR A 195 -22.86 -2.67 -5.95
C TYR A 195 -21.52 -2.29 -5.30
N GLU A 196 -21.36 -2.55 -3.99
CA GLU A 196 -20.10 -2.26 -3.29
C GLU A 196 -18.96 -3.18 -3.78
N GLN A 197 -19.23 -4.47 -4.02
CA GLN A 197 -18.22 -5.37 -4.61
C GLN A 197 -17.80 -4.92 -6.01
N VAL A 198 -18.73 -4.44 -6.84
CA VAL A 198 -18.41 -3.87 -8.16
C VAL A 198 -17.50 -2.64 -8.02
N LYS A 199 -17.82 -1.73 -7.09
CA LYS A 199 -17.02 -0.53 -6.82
C LYS A 199 -15.61 -0.87 -6.35
N ASP A 200 -15.49 -1.87 -5.49
CA ASP A 200 -14.20 -2.36 -5.00
C ASP A 200 -13.38 -3.04 -6.10
N LEU A 201 -14.03 -3.85 -6.94
CA LEU A 201 -13.36 -4.45 -8.10
C LEU A 201 -12.94 -3.41 -9.14
N LYS A 202 -13.68 -2.31 -9.32
CA LYS A 202 -13.24 -1.20 -10.20
C LYS A 202 -11.89 -0.64 -9.73
N ARG A 203 -11.73 -0.42 -8.42
CA ARG A 203 -10.44 0.01 -7.84
C ARG A 203 -9.34 -1.02 -8.06
N PHE A 204 -9.65 -2.31 -7.88
CA PHE A 204 -8.70 -3.40 -8.16
C PHE A 204 -8.24 -3.38 -9.62
N PHE A 205 -9.15 -3.22 -10.59
CA PHE A 205 -8.79 -3.19 -12.01
C PHE A 205 -8.06 -1.90 -12.44
N GLU A 206 -8.39 -0.75 -11.83
CA GLU A 206 -7.67 0.51 -12.06
C GLU A 206 -6.22 0.44 -11.57
N ASN A 207 -5.98 -0.20 -10.40
CA ASN A 207 -4.65 -0.37 -9.87
C ASN A 207 -4.53 -1.66 -9.03
N PRO A 208 -4.21 -2.80 -9.67
CA PRO A 208 -4.08 -4.09 -8.97
C PRO A 208 -2.98 -4.12 -7.90
N LEU A 209 -2.03 -3.17 -7.97
CA LEU A 209 -0.92 -3.01 -7.02
C LEU A 209 -1.21 -1.99 -5.90
N GLN A 210 -2.41 -1.40 -5.84
CA GLN A 210 -2.80 -0.61 -4.65
C GLN A 210 -2.55 -1.43 -3.39
N ASP A 211 -2.03 -0.80 -2.34
CA ASP A 211 -1.65 -1.40 -1.05
C ASP A 211 -2.63 -2.52 -0.65
N CYS A 212 -2.34 -3.76 -1.07
CA CYS A 212 -3.26 -4.88 -0.97
C CYS A 212 -3.26 -5.31 0.49
N GLN A 213 -4.10 -4.64 1.26
CA GLN A 213 -4.79 -5.22 2.39
C GLN A 213 -5.42 -6.50 1.86
N ILE A 214 -5.17 -7.64 2.50
CA ILE A 214 -6.05 -8.80 2.34
C ILE A 214 -7.41 -8.30 2.83
N VAL A 215 -8.27 -7.89 1.91
CA VAL A 215 -9.67 -7.60 2.19
C VAL A 215 -10.35 -8.96 2.25
N ILE A 216 -10.88 -9.33 3.41
CA ILE A 216 -11.76 -10.50 3.59
C ILE A 216 -13.13 -9.93 3.84
N ILE A 217 -14.01 -9.99 2.84
CA ILE A 217 -15.40 -9.56 2.96
C ILE A 217 -16.24 -10.78 3.35
N TYR A 218 -16.60 -10.94 4.63
CA TYR A 218 -17.61 -11.93 5.02
C TYR A 218 -18.99 -11.40 4.68
N ILE A 219 -19.76 -12.13 3.86
CA ILE A 219 -21.16 -11.83 3.60
C ILE A 219 -22.00 -12.82 4.39
N PHE A 220 -22.72 -12.31 5.38
CA PHE A 220 -23.65 -13.12 6.17
C PHE A 220 -24.96 -13.28 5.39
N ASN A 221 -25.54 -12.16 4.92
CA ASN A 221 -26.80 -12.08 4.15
C ASN A 221 -26.68 -10.99 3.05
N GLU A 222 -27.68 -10.83 2.15
CA GLU A 222 -27.65 -9.89 1.00
C GLU A 222 -27.27 -8.45 1.37
N ASP A 223 -27.58 -8.00 2.59
CA ASP A 223 -27.38 -6.61 3.06
C ASP A 223 -26.33 -6.45 4.18
N GLN A 224 -25.64 -7.50 4.63
CA GLN A 224 -24.65 -7.40 5.72
C GLN A 224 -23.31 -8.05 5.39
N TYR A 225 -22.25 -7.23 5.42
CA TYR A 225 -20.88 -7.67 5.22
C TYR A 225 -19.92 -7.15 6.32
N LEU A 226 -18.94 -7.98 6.69
CA LEU A 226 -17.82 -7.63 7.57
C LEU A 226 -16.54 -7.59 6.73
N VAL A 227 -15.89 -6.44 6.68
CA VAL A 227 -14.60 -6.25 5.99
C VAL A 227 -13.48 -6.41 7.00
N TYR A 228 -12.67 -7.45 6.85
CA TYR A 228 -11.40 -7.57 7.57
C TYR A 228 -10.27 -7.13 6.67
N HIS A 229 -9.43 -6.22 7.17
CA HIS A 229 -8.18 -5.83 6.52
C HIS A 229 -7.03 -6.61 7.19
N ILE A 230 -6.64 -7.76 6.65
CA ILE A 230 -5.42 -8.44 7.09
C ILE A 230 -4.24 -7.72 6.41
N LYS A 231 -3.47 -6.98 7.20
CA LYS A 231 -2.26 -6.30 6.72
C LYS A 231 -1.21 -7.37 6.39
N ASN A 232 -0.96 -7.60 5.10
CA ASN A 232 0.25 -8.29 4.69
C ASN A 232 1.42 -7.36 5.02
N ASN A 233 2.42 -7.82 5.78
CA ASN A 233 3.56 -6.99 6.24
C ASN A 233 4.55 -6.60 5.12
N GLN A 234 4.08 -6.53 3.87
CA GLN A 234 4.78 -5.96 2.73
C GLN A 234 3.97 -4.82 2.06
N CYS A 235 3.16 -4.07 2.83
CA CYS A 235 2.75 -2.74 2.42
C CYS A 235 4.00 -1.89 2.12
N LYS A 236 3.95 -1.09 1.05
CA LYS A 236 4.95 -0.06 0.80
C LYS A 236 5.02 0.80 2.05
N LYS A 237 6.20 0.90 2.68
CA LYS A 237 6.36 1.62 3.94
C LYS A 237 5.80 3.03 3.80
N LYS A 238 5.08 3.50 4.82
CA LYS A 238 4.52 4.85 4.84
C LYS A 238 5.66 5.85 4.97
N LYS A 239 5.86 6.67 3.94
CA LYS A 239 6.97 7.64 3.88
C LYS A 239 6.75 8.80 4.86
N ILE A 240 7.73 9.07 5.71
CA ILE A 240 7.81 10.25 6.58
C ILE A 240 8.97 11.12 6.08
N LEU A 241 8.66 12.34 5.64
CA LEU A 241 9.67 13.29 5.20
C LEU A 241 10.35 13.93 6.43
N CYS A 242 11.67 13.83 6.55
CA CYS A 242 12.40 14.19 7.77
C CYS A 242 13.33 15.39 7.55
N LEU A 243 13.04 16.50 8.24
CA LEU A 243 13.72 17.79 8.14
C LEU A 243 14.67 18.00 9.33
N HIS A 244 15.97 18.06 9.05
CA HIS A 244 17.02 18.16 10.07
C HIS A 244 17.06 19.52 10.79
N GLY A 245 17.87 19.64 11.85
CA GLY A 245 18.08 20.92 12.57
C GLY A 245 19.06 21.86 11.84
N ASN A 246 19.24 23.09 12.34
CA ASN A 246 20.17 24.05 11.74
C ASN A 246 21.62 23.52 11.72
N GLY A 247 22.35 23.69 10.62
CA GLY A 247 23.77 23.30 10.53
C GLY A 247 24.00 21.79 10.52
N ALA A 248 23.07 21.02 9.96
CA ALA A 248 23.14 19.57 9.84
C ALA A 248 22.96 19.11 8.39
N ASN A 249 22.92 17.80 8.17
CA ASN A 249 22.65 17.16 6.87
C ASN A 249 21.80 15.91 7.05
N LYS A 250 21.33 15.36 5.94
CA LYS A 250 20.46 14.17 5.92
C LYS A 250 21.10 12.96 6.59
N GLU A 251 22.40 12.72 6.41
CA GLU A 251 23.06 11.52 6.96
C GLU A 251 23.07 11.55 8.49
N PHE A 252 23.31 12.72 9.08
CA PHE A 252 23.23 12.86 10.52
C PHE A 252 21.79 12.69 11.03
N HIS A 253 20.82 13.28 10.32
CA HIS A 253 19.44 13.18 10.74
C HIS A 253 18.94 11.73 10.67
N SER A 254 19.36 10.96 9.66
CA SER A 254 19.10 9.51 9.59
C SER A 254 19.69 8.79 10.80
N TYR A 255 20.92 9.10 11.18
CA TYR A 255 21.52 8.54 12.41
C TYR A 255 20.71 8.89 13.67
N GLN A 256 20.19 10.11 13.79
CA GLN A 256 19.32 10.51 14.90
C GLN A 256 18.02 9.70 14.93
N LEU A 257 17.51 9.28 13.77
CA LEU A 257 16.26 8.54 13.61
C LEU A 257 16.39 7.02 13.67
N ARG A 258 17.61 6.46 13.83
CA ARG A 258 17.85 5.00 13.85
C ARG A 258 16.97 4.19 14.80
N GLN A 259 16.58 4.76 15.95
CA GLN A 259 15.66 4.07 16.86
C GLN A 259 14.25 4.01 16.28
N PHE A 260 13.79 5.11 15.68
CA PHE A 260 12.48 5.16 15.03
C PHE A 260 12.43 4.17 13.85
N GLU A 261 13.47 4.13 13.01
CA GLU A 261 13.59 3.17 11.92
C GLU A 261 13.53 1.70 12.41
N LYS A 262 14.13 1.42 13.57
CA LYS A 262 14.12 0.08 14.18
C LYS A 262 12.73 -0.28 14.75
N GLU A 263 12.08 0.66 15.42
CA GLU A 263 10.85 0.41 16.19
C GLU A 263 9.56 0.51 15.35
N PHE A 264 9.60 1.26 14.24
CA PHE A 264 8.48 1.54 13.33
C PHE A 264 8.80 1.05 11.91
N GLN A 265 8.86 -0.27 11.73
CA GLN A 265 9.28 -0.91 10.48
C GLN A 265 8.29 -0.71 9.32
N ASP A 266 7.05 -0.33 9.62
CA ASP A 266 5.99 0.04 8.69
C ASP A 266 6.13 1.48 8.16
N LEU A 267 7.02 2.29 8.74
CA LEU A 267 7.36 3.63 8.31
C LEU A 267 8.72 3.66 7.60
N GLU A 268 8.85 4.53 6.60
CA GLU A 268 10.11 4.83 5.92
C GLU A 268 10.47 6.29 6.17
N PHE A 269 11.57 6.54 6.88
CA PHE A 269 12.03 7.87 7.23
C PHE A 269 12.96 8.40 6.13
N ILE A 270 12.45 9.30 5.28
CA ILE A 270 13.20 9.88 4.16
C ILE A 270 13.83 11.18 4.64
N THR A 271 15.15 11.19 4.76
CA THR A 271 15.93 12.37 5.17
C THR A 271 16.44 13.14 3.95
N LEU A 272 16.49 14.46 4.07
CA LEU A 272 16.92 15.36 2.99
C LEU A 272 17.76 16.49 3.54
N ASP A 273 18.66 16.99 2.69
CA ASP A 273 19.46 18.17 2.95
C ASP A 273 18.59 19.42 2.77
N GLY A 274 18.75 20.39 3.68
CA GLY A 274 18.18 21.72 3.52
C GLY A 274 18.72 22.43 2.27
N PRO A 275 17.97 23.34 1.65
CA PRO A 275 18.36 23.91 0.36
C PRO A 275 19.52 24.90 0.45
N ILE A 276 19.86 25.39 1.65
CA ILE A 276 20.87 26.43 1.85
C ILE A 276 22.12 25.82 2.46
N SER A 277 23.23 25.85 1.72
CA SER A 277 24.53 25.38 2.20
C SER A 277 25.21 26.40 3.13
N ILE A 278 25.85 25.92 4.19
CA ILE A 278 26.55 26.75 5.18
C ILE A 278 28.07 26.48 5.14
N LYS A 279 28.86 27.57 5.16
CA LYS A 279 30.31 27.49 5.39
C LYS A 279 30.62 27.48 6.89
N ARG A 280 31.42 26.50 7.35
CA ARG A 280 31.82 26.28 8.77
C ARG A 280 32.46 27.49 9.46
N ASN A 281 32.97 28.48 8.74
CA ASN A 281 33.73 29.59 9.35
C ASN A 281 32.96 30.91 9.47
N VAL A 282 31.74 31.04 8.91
CA VAL A 282 31.05 32.35 8.79
C VAL A 282 29.70 32.40 9.55
N HIS A 283 29.05 31.26 9.79
CA HIS A 283 27.69 31.21 10.38
C HIS A 283 27.58 30.32 11.63
N VAL A 284 28.70 29.91 12.22
CA VAL A 284 28.74 28.93 13.33
C VAL A 284 28.54 29.57 14.71
N SER A 285 28.34 30.88 14.81
CA SER A 285 28.08 31.56 16.09
C SER A 285 26.76 31.14 16.77
N GLN A 286 25.91 30.32 16.12
CA GLN A 286 24.63 29.86 16.68
C GLN A 286 24.43 28.33 16.65
N VAL A 287 25.40 27.55 16.16
CA VAL A 287 25.25 26.09 16.04
C VAL A 287 26.13 25.41 17.09
N VAL A 288 25.54 25.05 18.23
CA VAL A 288 26.21 24.16 19.20
C VAL A 288 26.20 22.75 18.62
N ILE A 289 27.30 22.38 17.96
CA ILE A 289 27.56 21.03 17.46
C ILE A 289 28.13 20.23 18.63
N PRO A 290 27.44 19.20 19.16
CA PRO A 290 28.03 18.34 20.19
C PRO A 290 29.38 17.78 19.71
N GLN A 291 30.39 17.67 20.58
CA GLN A 291 31.74 17.23 20.17
C GLN A 291 31.75 15.88 19.43
N ASN A 292 30.83 14.99 19.81
CA ASN A 292 30.59 13.68 19.22
C ASN A 292 30.08 13.80 17.77
N PHE A 293 29.35 14.87 17.45
CA PHE A 293 28.79 15.17 16.13
C PHE A 293 29.83 15.83 15.21
N ALA A 294 30.74 16.64 15.75
CA ALA A 294 31.80 17.31 14.98
C ALA A 294 32.63 16.32 14.14
N LYS A 295 32.97 15.15 14.69
CA LYS A 295 33.70 14.08 13.98
C LYS A 295 32.89 13.42 12.86
N MET A 296 31.59 13.22 13.04
CA MET A 296 30.73 12.52 12.07
C MET A 296 30.50 13.33 10.80
N ILE A 297 30.59 14.65 10.90
CA ILE A 297 30.36 15.58 9.80
C ILE A 297 31.60 16.33 9.38
N GLU A 298 32.79 16.06 9.95
CA GLU A 298 34.01 16.88 9.84
C GLU A 298 34.35 17.30 8.39
N ASN A 299 34.02 16.45 7.41
CA ASN A 299 34.27 16.70 5.97
C ASN A 299 33.01 16.71 5.10
N LYS A 300 31.82 16.75 5.68
CA LYS A 300 30.54 16.76 4.94
C LYS A 300 29.97 18.18 4.79
N PRO A 301 29.21 18.48 3.72
CA PRO A 301 28.48 19.75 3.65
C PRO A 301 27.45 19.85 4.77
N LEU A 302 27.21 21.07 5.24
CA LEU A 302 26.18 21.41 6.22
C LEU A 302 25.14 22.31 5.58
N PHE A 303 23.90 22.17 6.03
CA PHE A 303 22.76 22.86 5.47
C PHE A 303 21.90 23.51 6.55
N THR A 304 21.15 24.53 6.16
CA THR A 304 20.12 25.21 6.96
C THR A 304 18.84 25.32 6.17
N TRP A 305 17.74 25.53 6.90
CA TRP A 305 16.44 25.85 6.33
C TRP A 305 16.13 27.35 6.33
N GLY A 306 16.85 28.12 7.14
CA GLY A 306 16.61 29.56 7.30
C GLY A 306 17.67 30.38 6.60
N ASN A 307 17.26 31.19 5.61
CA ASN A 307 18.11 32.20 5.02
C ASN A 307 18.09 33.49 5.87
N PHE A 308 18.90 33.52 6.93
CA PHE A 308 18.94 34.67 7.83
C PHE A 308 19.52 35.95 7.21
N LEU A 309 20.10 35.89 6.00
CA LEU A 309 20.45 37.10 5.25
C LEU A 309 19.19 37.85 4.76
N LYS A 310 18.06 37.16 4.66
CA LYS A 310 16.74 37.74 4.33
C LYS A 310 16.00 38.25 5.56
N LEU A 311 16.60 38.20 6.75
CA LEU A 311 15.98 38.69 7.97
C LEU A 311 15.88 40.22 7.92
N ASN A 312 14.64 40.73 7.89
CA ASN A 312 14.35 42.14 8.14
C ASN A 312 13.34 42.23 9.30
N ASN A 313 13.30 43.37 10.01
CA ASN A 313 12.44 43.54 11.18
C ASN A 313 10.93 43.45 10.87
N SER A 314 10.54 43.41 9.60
CA SER A 314 9.15 43.44 9.13
C SER A 314 8.65 42.13 8.49
N ASN A 315 9.53 41.16 8.18
CA ASN A 315 9.17 39.94 7.45
C ASN A 315 10.08 38.76 7.82
N ILE A 316 9.86 38.20 9.01
CA ILE A 316 10.54 36.98 9.46
C ILE A 316 10.19 35.75 8.60
N ASP A 317 9.06 35.77 7.88
CA ASP A 317 8.64 34.68 6.99
C ASP A 317 9.57 34.49 5.80
N ALA A 318 10.18 35.58 5.31
CA ALA A 318 11.11 35.54 4.17
C ALA A 318 12.33 34.64 4.43
N VAL A 319 12.65 34.37 5.71
CA VAL A 319 13.76 33.50 6.11
C VAL A 319 13.53 32.06 5.67
N PHE A 320 12.28 31.57 5.67
CA PHE A 320 11.98 30.15 5.43
C PHE A 320 11.24 29.86 4.13
N GLN A 321 10.85 30.90 3.37
CA GLN A 321 10.05 30.73 2.16
C GLN A 321 10.69 29.77 1.15
N GLU A 322 11.98 29.93 0.89
CA GLU A 322 12.74 29.07 -0.03
C GLU A 322 12.74 27.60 0.40
N SER A 323 12.88 27.33 1.70
CA SER A 323 12.77 25.99 2.27
C SER A 323 11.37 25.42 2.20
N LEU A 324 10.36 26.25 2.41
CA LEU A 324 8.97 25.84 2.34
C LEU A 324 8.59 25.43 0.91
N ASP A 325 8.97 26.24 -0.08
CA ASP A 325 8.76 25.96 -1.51
C ASP A 325 9.49 24.67 -1.92
N TYR A 326 10.73 24.49 -1.46
CA TYR A 326 11.50 23.28 -1.67
C TYR A 326 10.80 22.04 -1.08
N VAL A 327 10.34 22.11 0.17
CA VAL A 327 9.64 20.99 0.82
C VAL A 327 8.31 20.68 0.14
N ILE A 328 7.51 21.70 -0.22
CA ILE A 328 6.24 21.51 -0.95
C ILE A 328 6.48 20.83 -2.29
N ARG A 329 7.52 21.24 -3.02
CA ARG A 329 7.91 20.61 -4.28
C ARG A 329 8.26 19.13 -4.10
N ILE A 330 9.07 18.79 -3.11
CA ILE A 330 9.40 17.39 -2.78
C ILE A 330 8.14 16.57 -2.43
N LEU A 331 7.25 17.13 -1.61
CA LEU A 331 6.00 16.47 -1.23
C LEU A 331 5.13 16.16 -2.46
N ARG A 332 5.04 17.09 -3.43
CA ARG A 332 4.29 16.90 -4.67
C ARG A 332 4.97 15.92 -5.64
N GLU A 333 6.27 16.08 -5.88
CA GLU A 333 7.01 15.31 -6.89
C GLU A 333 7.31 13.88 -6.42
N GLN A 334 7.57 13.69 -5.12
CA GLN A 334 8.01 12.41 -4.55
C GLN A 334 6.98 11.81 -3.60
N GLY A 335 5.76 12.36 -3.57
CA GLY A 335 4.63 11.85 -2.81
C GLY A 335 4.18 10.44 -3.24
N PRO A 336 3.19 9.84 -2.55
CA PRO A 336 2.53 10.37 -1.36
C PRO A 336 3.40 10.21 -0.11
N PHE A 337 3.47 11.26 0.73
CA PHE A 337 4.05 11.19 2.07
C PHE A 337 2.96 11.09 3.12
N TYR A 338 3.13 10.19 4.07
CA TYR A 338 2.19 9.99 5.17
C TYR A 338 2.30 11.11 6.22
N GLY A 339 3.49 11.68 6.39
CA GLY A 339 3.70 12.78 7.33
C GLY A 339 5.06 13.46 7.16
N VAL A 340 5.28 14.48 7.97
CA VAL A 340 6.54 15.23 8.06
C VAL A 340 7.04 15.20 9.50
N LEU A 341 8.31 14.87 9.68
CA LEU A 341 9.04 15.02 10.92
C LEU A 341 10.00 16.21 10.80
N GLY A 342 9.91 17.16 11.71
CA GLY A 342 10.87 18.25 11.84
C GLY A 342 11.65 18.16 13.16
N PHE A 343 12.94 18.50 13.11
CA PHE A 343 13.75 18.75 14.30
C PHE A 343 14.23 20.21 14.34
N SER A 344 14.06 20.90 15.46
CA SER A 344 14.58 22.27 15.68
C SER A 344 14.13 23.22 14.56
N GLN A 345 15.06 23.70 13.73
CA GLN A 345 14.73 24.54 12.58
C GLN A 345 13.87 23.84 11.52
N GLY A 346 14.02 22.52 11.31
CA GLY A 346 13.14 21.74 10.43
C GLY A 346 11.69 21.70 10.93
N SER A 347 11.49 21.75 12.25
CA SER A 347 10.14 21.89 12.83
C SER A 347 9.47 23.21 12.48
N ALA A 348 10.24 24.29 12.32
CA ALA A 348 9.69 25.60 11.92
C ALA A 348 9.12 25.54 10.50
N VAL A 349 9.82 24.88 9.57
CA VAL A 349 9.34 24.63 8.20
C VAL A 349 8.10 23.75 8.22
N ALA A 350 8.13 22.64 8.98
CA ALA A 350 6.99 21.74 9.11
C ALA A 350 5.75 22.43 9.72
N ALA A 351 5.93 23.33 10.69
CA ALA A 351 4.84 24.09 11.29
C ALA A 351 4.21 25.08 10.29
N ARG A 352 5.03 25.71 9.44
CA ARG A 352 4.52 26.57 8.37
C ARG A 352 3.75 25.77 7.32
N LEU A 353 4.26 24.61 6.93
CA LEU A 353 3.54 23.66 6.07
C LEU A 353 2.18 23.27 6.69
N ALA A 354 2.15 22.96 8.00
CA ALA A 354 0.91 22.63 8.70
C ALA A 354 -0.14 23.74 8.60
N THR A 355 0.30 25.01 8.63
CA THR A 355 -0.58 26.18 8.43
C THR A 355 -1.16 26.18 7.03
N LEU A 356 -0.31 26.05 6.01
CA LEU A 356 -0.74 26.10 4.61
C LEU A 356 -1.70 24.97 4.27
N LEU A 357 -1.43 23.75 4.75
CA LEU A 357 -2.31 22.59 4.55
C LEU A 357 -3.64 22.77 5.29
N GLN A 358 -3.61 23.27 6.53
CA GLN A 358 -4.82 23.50 7.32
C GLN A 358 -5.75 24.55 6.68
N ASN A 359 -5.16 25.61 6.12
CA ASN A 359 -5.89 26.68 5.45
C ASN A 359 -6.24 26.37 3.99
N LYS A 360 -5.82 25.19 3.48
CA LYS A 360 -5.98 24.79 2.07
C LYS A 360 -5.31 25.75 1.08
N GLU A 361 -4.25 26.43 1.51
CA GLU A 361 -3.41 27.28 0.66
C GLU A 361 -2.46 26.46 -0.22
N VAL A 362 -2.20 25.20 0.18
CA VAL A 362 -1.44 24.21 -0.59
C VAL A 362 -2.26 22.93 -0.70
N ASP A 363 -2.43 22.45 -1.94
CA ASP A 363 -2.89 21.10 -2.24
C ASP A 363 -1.69 20.23 -2.65
N LEU A 364 -1.59 19.04 -2.04
CA LEU A 364 -0.57 18.03 -2.32
C LEU A 364 -1.07 16.93 -3.28
N GLY A 365 -2.38 16.87 -3.56
CA GLY A 365 -2.99 15.83 -4.40
C GLY A 365 -3.16 14.47 -3.72
N TYR A 366 -2.92 14.38 -2.40
CA TYR A 366 -3.13 13.17 -1.59
C TYR A 366 -3.40 13.52 -0.13
N GLU A 367 -3.90 12.54 0.64
CA GLU A 367 -4.18 12.72 2.07
C GLU A 367 -2.89 12.77 2.90
N PHE A 368 -2.69 13.87 3.62
CA PHE A 368 -1.59 14.04 4.57
C PHE A 368 -2.05 13.72 6.00
N ASN A 369 -1.28 12.91 6.75
CA ASN A 369 -1.80 12.29 7.98
C ASN A 369 -1.19 12.79 9.28
N TYR A 370 0.11 13.11 9.34
CA TYR A 370 0.77 13.44 10.61
C TYR A 370 1.84 14.53 10.48
N PHE A 371 1.91 15.36 11.52
CA PHE A 371 3.10 16.14 11.83
C PHE A 371 3.82 15.58 13.07
N ILE A 372 5.14 15.51 13.00
CA ILE A 372 5.99 15.10 14.12
C ILE A 372 7.00 16.22 14.36
N PHE A 373 6.99 16.78 15.56
CA PHE A 373 7.88 17.87 15.95
C PHE A 373 8.81 17.39 17.05
N SER A 374 10.10 17.61 16.89
CA SER A 374 11.09 17.46 17.96
C SER A 374 11.76 18.80 18.18
N SER A 375 11.72 19.29 19.42
CA SER A 375 12.28 20.60 19.80
C SER A 375 11.81 21.73 18.86
N GLY A 376 10.52 21.73 18.49
CA GLY A 376 9.98 22.69 17.55
C GLY A 376 9.76 24.06 18.18
N SER A 377 9.77 25.11 17.37
CA SER A 377 9.30 26.42 17.81
C SER A 377 8.35 26.99 16.79
N MET A 378 7.35 27.71 17.29
CA MET A 378 6.47 28.49 16.44
C MET A 378 7.26 29.64 15.81
N MET A 379 6.98 29.91 14.55
CA MET A 379 7.22 31.22 13.97
C MET A 379 5.90 31.97 13.95
N ASN A 380 5.90 33.21 14.43
CA ASN A 380 4.71 34.05 14.38
C ASN A 380 4.24 34.17 12.93
N LEU A 381 2.99 33.80 12.67
CA LEU A 381 2.37 34.11 11.40
C LEU A 381 2.28 35.64 11.25
N PRO A 382 2.35 36.17 10.02
CA PRO A 382 2.01 37.56 9.77
C PRO A 382 0.57 37.73 10.22
N ASN A 383 0.33 38.71 11.10
CA ASN A 383 -0.95 39.02 11.74
C ASN A 383 -1.31 38.23 13.02
N GLY A 384 -0.39 37.47 13.62
CA GLY A 384 -0.56 36.92 14.98
C GLY A 384 -1.67 35.87 15.15
N ARG A 385 -2.10 35.23 14.05
CA ARG A 385 -3.12 34.17 14.10
C ARG A 385 -2.55 32.87 14.66
N LEU A 386 -3.31 32.22 15.54
CA LEU A 386 -3.04 30.87 16.01
C LEU A 386 -3.38 29.87 14.91
N ILE A 387 -2.57 28.82 14.79
CA ILE A 387 -2.86 27.68 13.94
C ILE A 387 -3.79 26.79 14.79
N PHE A 388 -4.98 26.46 14.28
CA PHE A 388 -5.79 25.37 14.82
C PHE A 388 -5.75 24.24 13.81
N CYS A 389 -4.64 23.50 13.79
CA CYS A 389 -4.44 22.42 12.84
C CYS A 389 -5.20 21.17 13.31
N LYS A 390 -6.07 20.65 12.44
CA LYS A 390 -6.83 19.41 12.68
C LYS A 390 -6.06 18.16 12.28
N ILE A 391 -4.95 18.32 11.56
CA ILE A 391 -4.06 17.21 11.21
C ILE A 391 -3.38 16.74 12.51
N PRO A 392 -3.44 15.44 12.85
CA PRO A 392 -2.81 14.90 14.06
C PRO A 392 -1.33 15.27 14.18
N SER A 393 -0.88 15.52 15.42
CA SER A 393 0.53 15.82 15.67
C SER A 393 1.11 15.14 16.90
N ILE A 394 2.41 14.88 16.83
CA ILE A 394 3.24 14.35 17.90
C ILE A 394 4.33 15.38 18.22
N HIS A 395 4.53 15.66 19.50
CA HIS A 395 5.51 16.65 19.97
C HIS A 395 6.46 16.00 20.97
N PHE A 396 7.73 15.91 20.61
CA PHE A 396 8.82 15.53 21.50
C PHE A 396 9.49 16.79 22.06
N ILE A 397 9.41 16.96 23.38
CA ILE A 397 9.84 18.19 24.04
C ILE A 397 10.84 17.86 25.15
N GLY A 398 12.05 18.43 25.05
CA GLY A 398 13.06 18.30 26.09
C GLY A 398 12.79 19.23 27.27
N ILE A 399 12.64 18.72 28.50
CA ILE A 399 12.42 19.56 29.70
C ILE A 399 13.60 20.48 30.02
N ASN A 400 14.79 20.10 29.57
CA ASN A 400 16.03 20.89 29.70
C ASN A 400 16.42 21.58 28.38
N ASP A 401 15.50 21.65 27.40
CA ASP A 401 15.74 22.30 26.11
C ASP A 401 15.49 23.81 26.24
N PHE A 402 16.38 24.62 25.65
CA PHE A 402 16.19 26.08 25.58
C PHE A 402 14.98 26.50 24.73
N LEU A 403 14.42 25.58 23.94
CA LEU A 403 13.16 25.75 23.21
C LEU A 403 11.93 25.21 23.94
N TYR A 404 12.04 24.70 25.18
CA TYR A 404 10.95 24.06 25.93
C TYR A 404 9.61 24.83 25.84
N ASP A 405 9.60 26.10 26.25
CA ASP A 405 8.38 26.93 26.25
C ASP A 405 7.81 27.12 24.84
N ARG A 406 8.69 27.26 23.84
CA ARG A 406 8.26 27.45 22.44
C ARG A 406 7.72 26.15 21.85
N SER A 407 8.30 25.00 22.21
CA SER A 407 7.82 23.69 21.80
C SER A 407 6.48 23.36 22.43
N LEU A 408 6.31 23.71 23.71
CA LEU A 408 5.02 23.57 24.39
C LEU A 408 3.98 24.48 23.74
N GLY A 409 4.34 25.75 23.48
CA GLY A 409 3.49 26.69 22.74
C GLY A 409 3.05 26.15 21.38
N LEU A 410 3.97 25.57 20.58
CA LEU A 410 3.65 24.96 19.30
C LEU A 410 2.64 23.80 19.43
N SER A 411 2.74 22.99 20.48
CA SER A 411 1.82 21.87 20.70
C SER A 411 0.36 22.31 20.89
N THR A 412 0.14 23.48 21.48
CA THR A 412 -1.22 24.03 21.72
C THR A 412 -1.94 24.43 20.43
N GLN A 413 -1.24 24.44 19.29
CA GLN A 413 -1.77 24.82 17.98
C GLN A 413 -2.38 23.65 17.20
N PHE A 414 -2.38 22.46 17.79
CA PHE A 414 -2.92 21.26 17.15
C PHE A 414 -4.12 20.75 17.94
N LEU A 415 -5.10 20.20 17.22
CA LEU A 415 -6.24 19.55 17.84
C LEU A 415 -5.79 18.20 18.41
N ASN A 416 -5.84 18.05 19.74
CA ASN A 416 -5.48 16.83 20.48
C ASN A 416 -4.08 16.29 20.15
N PRO A 417 -3.00 17.06 20.39
CA PRO A 417 -1.64 16.58 20.17
C PRO A 417 -1.29 15.43 21.12
N LEU A 418 -0.42 14.53 20.68
CA LEU A 418 0.36 13.68 21.59
C LEU A 418 1.62 14.44 22.00
N VAL A 419 1.80 14.72 23.29
CA VAL A 419 3.00 15.38 23.81
C VAL A 419 3.80 14.40 24.65
N ILE A 420 5.06 14.19 24.30
CA ILE A 420 6.01 13.33 25.00
C ILE A 420 7.17 14.18 25.50
N LEU A 421 7.26 14.35 26.82
CA LEU A 421 8.37 15.03 27.48
C LEU A 421 9.58 14.08 27.66
N HIS A 422 10.79 14.62 27.56
CA HIS A 422 12.04 13.89 27.83
C HIS A 422 13.09 14.77 28.52
N ASP A 423 13.97 14.18 29.32
CA ASP A 423 15.09 14.83 30.05
C ASP A 423 16.34 15.11 29.18
N GLN A 424 16.25 14.71 27.93
CA GLN A 424 17.34 14.57 26.98
C GLN A 424 17.86 15.89 26.35
N GLY A 425 17.28 17.05 26.69
CA GLY A 425 17.69 18.36 26.17
C GLY A 425 17.34 18.58 24.69
N HIS A 426 18.12 19.41 23.99
CA HIS A 426 17.86 19.79 22.58
C HIS A 426 18.31 18.71 21.57
N LYS A 427 17.54 17.62 21.47
CA LYS A 427 17.82 16.53 20.53
C LYS A 427 16.57 15.75 20.15
N VAL A 428 16.63 15.06 19.02
CA VAL A 428 15.71 13.95 18.73
C VAL A 428 15.85 12.90 19.84
N PRO A 429 14.79 12.60 20.61
CA PRO A 429 14.93 11.77 21.80
C PRO A 429 15.15 10.30 21.46
N PHE A 430 15.89 9.62 22.33
CA PHE A 430 15.81 8.17 22.42
C PHE A 430 14.64 7.79 23.33
N LEU A 431 13.62 7.15 22.78
CA LEU A 431 12.38 6.84 23.48
C LEU A 431 12.49 5.60 24.37
N SER A 432 11.82 5.62 25.51
CA SER A 432 11.64 4.44 26.36
C SER A 432 10.63 3.47 25.75
N ARG A 433 10.61 2.21 26.21
CA ARG A 433 9.61 1.22 25.77
C ARG A 433 8.17 1.72 25.96
N GLN A 434 7.88 2.42 27.05
CA GLN A 434 6.56 2.99 27.34
C GLN A 434 6.20 4.08 26.34
N GLN A 435 7.14 4.98 26.03
CA GLN A 435 6.93 6.04 25.03
C GLN A 435 6.74 5.46 23.62
N ILE A 436 7.49 4.40 23.26
CA ILE A 436 7.31 3.67 22.00
C ILE A 436 5.91 3.04 21.94
N GLN A 437 5.47 2.40 23.01
CA GLN A 437 4.13 1.78 23.07
C GLN A 437 3.02 2.83 22.93
N LEU A 438 3.15 3.97 23.62
CA LEU A 438 2.21 5.09 23.50
C LEU A 438 2.15 5.62 22.06
N LEU A 439 3.31 5.77 21.42
CA LEU A 439 3.40 6.23 20.03
C LEU A 439 2.78 5.21 19.05
N LYS A 440 2.98 3.91 19.27
CA LYS A 440 2.33 2.83 18.50
C LYS A 440 0.80 2.86 18.66
N GLN A 441 0.30 3.12 19.87
CA GLN A 441 -1.13 3.28 20.11
C GLN A 441 -1.70 4.49 19.37
N PHE A 442 -0.96 5.60 19.35
CA PHE A 442 -1.36 6.81 18.63
C PHE A 442 -1.45 6.59 17.12
N PHE A 443 -0.47 5.90 16.52
CA PHE A 443 -0.50 5.58 15.08
C PHE A 443 -1.61 4.60 14.69
N ASN A 444 -2.10 3.77 15.62
CA ASN A 444 -3.13 2.76 15.36
C ASN A 444 -4.56 3.26 15.60
N LYS A 445 -4.77 4.37 16.32
CA LYS A 445 -6.10 4.93 16.57
C LYS A 445 -6.57 5.76 15.38
N GLU A 446 -7.88 5.73 15.11
CA GLU A 446 -8.49 6.63 14.14
C GLU A 446 -8.37 8.08 14.62
N LYS A 447 -8.22 9.02 13.66
CA LYS A 447 -7.97 10.45 13.92
C LYS A 447 -8.97 11.11 14.88
N LYS A 448 -10.16 10.52 15.07
CA LYS A 448 -11.28 11.06 15.86
C LYS A 448 -11.35 10.56 17.31
N ASP A 449 -10.58 9.52 17.67
CA ASP A 449 -10.69 8.85 18.98
C ASP A 449 -9.59 9.25 19.97
N TRP A 450 -8.74 10.23 19.61
CA TRP A 450 -7.66 10.71 20.46
C TRP A 450 -8.05 11.98 21.21
N GLN A 451 -8.05 11.92 22.54
CA GLN A 451 -8.08 13.09 23.43
C GLN A 451 -6.65 13.50 23.75
N GLN A 452 -6.38 14.80 23.95
CA GLN A 452 -5.05 15.30 24.30
C GLN A 452 -4.44 14.50 25.46
N GLN A 453 -3.20 14.03 25.29
CA GLN A 453 -2.45 13.34 26.34
C GLN A 453 -1.05 13.93 26.44
N ILE A 454 -0.65 14.26 27.67
CA ILE A 454 0.71 14.70 28.01
C ILE A 454 1.36 13.57 28.80
N PHE A 455 2.39 12.96 28.22
CA PHE A 455 3.22 11.99 28.92
C PHE A 455 4.38 12.71 29.61
N VAL A 456 4.38 12.66 30.93
CA VAL A 456 5.47 13.14 31.79
C VAL A 456 6.26 11.92 32.27
N PRO A 457 7.59 11.82 32.01
CA PRO A 457 8.38 10.73 32.56
C PRO A 457 8.36 10.78 34.10
N LYS A 458 8.44 9.61 34.76
CA LYS A 458 8.73 9.57 36.20
C LYS A 458 10.12 10.17 36.41
N LEU A 459 10.19 11.29 37.14
CA LEU A 459 11.43 11.93 37.56
C LEU A 459 12.27 11.01 38.44
#